data_AF-A0A9N8EEL4-F1
#
_entry.id   AF-A0A9N8EEL4-F1
#
_cell.length_a   1.000
_cell.length_b   1.000
_cell.length_c   1.000
_cell.angle_alpha   90.00
_cell.angle_beta   90.00
_cell.angle_gamma   90.00
#
_symmetry.space_group_name_H-M   'P 1'
#
loop_
_entity.id
_entity.type
_entity.pdbx_description
1 polymer ?
#
loop_
_entity_poly.entity_id
_entity_poly.type
_entity_poly.pdbx_seq_one_letter_code
_entity_poly.pdbx_strand_id
1 'polypeptide(L)'
;MTAEANAVVDETAEDQNDDEETKNRKRRERLEQNRVSARESRKRKKTMIEELQRTVITLSRENKGLNDRNEQLRRQLMEIGSKYPSIVPLQAIMQGAAASDPHAGTDPNASIHAAVAVAPAMPVVAPQPAPVPVPGAPGMVAFNPMQFWAQQAQPGVPPVAAAAPGPGHTHNV
;
A
#
# COMPACT_ATOMS: atom_id res chain seq x y z
N MET A 1 -21.68 -74.68 -23.44
CA MET A 1 -20.67 -73.61 -23.55
C MET A 1 -21.12 -72.51 -22.61
N THR A 2 -20.49 -72.47 -21.45
CA THR A 2 -20.91 -71.75 -20.25
C THR A 2 -20.63 -70.26 -20.36
N ALA A 3 -21.58 -69.49 -19.82
CA ALA A 3 -21.47 -68.06 -19.57
C ALA A 3 -20.44 -67.79 -18.47
N GLU A 4 -19.58 -66.80 -18.66
CA GLU A 4 -18.90 -66.09 -17.57
C GLU A 4 -18.31 -64.79 -18.13
N ALA A 5 -19.10 -63.73 -18.08
CA ALA A 5 -18.65 -62.36 -18.29
C ALA A 5 -19.49 -61.47 -17.37
N ASN A 6 -19.15 -61.44 -16.08
CA ASN A 6 -19.62 -60.37 -15.20
C ASN A 6 -18.74 -60.26 -13.95
N ALA A 7 -18.61 -59.02 -13.46
CA ALA A 7 -17.88 -58.58 -12.26
C ALA A 7 -16.39 -58.20 -12.43
N VAL A 8 -16.13 -57.15 -13.20
CA VAL A 8 -15.01 -56.21 -12.93
C VAL A 8 -15.55 -54.79 -13.09
N VAL A 9 -16.40 -54.37 -12.17
CA VAL A 9 -16.76 -52.95 -12.02
C VAL A 9 -16.95 -52.69 -10.53
N ASP A 10 -16.34 -51.60 -10.07
CA ASP A 10 -16.70 -50.84 -8.86
C ASP A 10 -15.89 -51.07 -7.57
N GLU A 11 -14.59 -50.74 -7.60
CA GLU A 11 -13.80 -50.59 -6.36
C GLU A 11 -12.90 -49.32 -6.34
N THR A 12 -13.04 -48.42 -7.33
CA THR A 12 -12.23 -47.19 -7.44
C THR A 12 -13.02 -45.89 -7.23
N ALA A 13 -14.32 -45.96 -6.93
CA ALA A 13 -15.19 -44.79 -6.80
C ALA A 13 -15.13 -44.13 -5.40
N GLU A 14 -14.77 -44.87 -4.35
CA GLU A 14 -14.78 -44.32 -2.98
C GLU A 14 -13.55 -43.45 -2.67
N ASP A 15 -12.37 -43.79 -3.20
CA ASP A 15 -11.11 -43.05 -2.92
C ASP A 15 -11.06 -41.66 -3.60
N GLN A 16 -11.78 -41.46 -4.71
CA GLN A 16 -11.83 -40.17 -5.41
C GLN A 16 -12.73 -39.14 -4.72
N ASN A 17 -13.68 -39.58 -3.90
CA ASN A 17 -14.69 -38.70 -3.30
C ASN A 17 -14.10 -37.91 -2.10
N ASP A 18 -13.24 -38.57 -1.31
CA ASP A 18 -12.55 -37.96 -0.16
C ASP A 18 -11.57 -36.84 -0.59
N ASP A 19 -10.92 -37.01 -1.74
CA ASP A 19 -10.04 -36.01 -2.34
C ASP A 19 -10.78 -34.75 -2.79
N GLU A 20 -12.00 -34.88 -3.30
CA GLU A 20 -12.82 -33.73 -3.70
C GLU A 20 -13.41 -33.00 -2.50
N GLU A 21 -13.81 -33.72 -1.44
CA GLU A 21 -14.29 -33.09 -0.21
C GLU A 21 -13.19 -32.25 0.46
N THR A 22 -11.97 -32.78 0.54
CA THR A 22 -10.83 -32.05 1.12
C THR A 22 -10.44 -30.81 0.29
N LYS A 23 -10.46 -30.89 -1.05
CA LYS A 23 -10.24 -29.74 -1.94
C LYS A 23 -11.32 -28.68 -1.76
N ASN A 24 -12.59 -29.09 -1.67
CA ASN A 24 -13.72 -28.19 -1.45
C ASN A 24 -13.63 -27.49 -0.09
N ARG A 25 -13.26 -28.21 0.97
CA ARG A 25 -13.02 -27.63 2.30
C ARG A 25 -11.91 -26.58 2.27
N LYS A 26 -10.76 -26.89 1.65
CA LYS A 26 -9.62 -25.98 1.50
C LYS A 26 -9.98 -24.74 0.67
N ARG A 27 -10.77 -24.91 -0.38
CA ARG A 27 -11.27 -23.79 -1.19
C ARG A 27 -12.19 -22.87 -0.39
N ARG A 28 -13.11 -23.45 0.39
CA ARG A 28 -14.02 -22.69 1.27
C ARG A 28 -13.25 -21.87 2.29
N GLU A 29 -12.24 -22.46 2.92
CA GLU A 29 -11.39 -21.77 3.88
C GLU A 29 -10.64 -20.58 3.24
N ARG A 30 -10.04 -20.78 2.06
CA ARG A 30 -9.35 -19.69 1.32
C ARG A 30 -10.29 -18.54 0.98
N LEU A 31 -11.53 -18.84 0.58
CA LEU A 31 -12.52 -17.81 0.25
C LEU A 31 -12.93 -17.02 1.50
N GLU A 32 -13.10 -17.68 2.65
CA GLU A 32 -13.41 -16.98 3.90
C GLU A 32 -12.23 -16.11 4.37
N GLN A 33 -11.00 -16.63 4.31
CA GLN A 33 -9.78 -15.85 4.61
C GLN A 33 -9.63 -14.64 3.66
N ASN A 34 -9.93 -14.82 2.37
CA ASN A 34 -9.91 -13.72 1.41
C ASN A 34 -10.98 -12.67 1.73
N ARG A 35 -12.17 -13.11 2.14
CA ARG A 35 -13.27 -12.21 2.56
C ARG A 35 -12.88 -11.40 3.79
N VAL A 36 -12.26 -12.03 4.78
CA VAL A 36 -11.79 -11.37 6.01
C VAL A 36 -10.68 -10.38 5.69
N SER A 37 -9.64 -10.80 4.95
CA SER A 37 -8.50 -9.92 4.62
C SER A 37 -8.92 -8.75 3.73
N ALA A 38 -9.85 -8.93 2.79
CA ALA A 38 -10.39 -7.84 1.99
C ALA A 38 -11.14 -6.80 2.84
N ARG A 39 -11.97 -7.25 3.80
CA ARG A 39 -12.66 -6.36 4.74
C ARG A 39 -11.67 -5.59 5.60
N GLU A 40 -10.65 -6.27 6.12
CA GLU A 40 -9.63 -5.66 6.95
C GLU A 40 -8.81 -4.63 6.17
N SER A 41 -8.39 -4.97 4.94
CA SER A 41 -7.66 -4.05 4.07
C SER A 41 -8.47 -2.77 3.80
N ARG A 42 -9.77 -2.91 3.50
CA ARG A 42 -10.68 -1.77 3.34
C ARG A 42 -10.78 -0.94 4.62
N LYS A 43 -10.90 -1.59 5.78
CA LYS A 43 -10.95 -0.91 7.08
C LYS A 43 -9.65 -0.12 7.35
N ARG A 44 -8.48 -0.74 7.17
CA ARG A 44 -7.17 -0.10 7.34
C ARG A 44 -7.00 1.11 6.43
N LYS A 45 -7.35 0.98 5.14
CA LYS A 45 -7.31 2.10 4.18
C LYS A 45 -8.23 3.24 4.60
N LYS A 46 -9.45 2.93 5.05
CA LYS A 46 -10.38 3.94 5.56
C LYS A 46 -9.81 4.67 6.78
N THR A 47 -9.28 3.95 7.76
CA THR A 47 -8.64 4.55 8.94
C THR A 47 -7.47 5.46 8.56
N MET A 48 -6.59 5.01 7.66
CA MET A 48 -5.46 5.82 7.19
C MET A 48 -5.93 7.11 6.51
N ILE A 49 -6.96 7.05 5.67
CA ILE A 49 -7.53 8.23 5.01
C ILE A 49 -8.10 9.20 6.05
N GLU A 50 -8.86 8.71 7.02
CA GLU A 50 -9.43 9.54 8.10
C GLU A 50 -8.34 10.20 8.96
N GLU A 51 -7.26 9.47 9.27
CA GLU A 51 -6.11 10.01 10.01
C GLU A 51 -5.38 11.09 9.20
N LEU A 52 -5.13 10.85 7.91
CA LEU A 52 -4.52 11.85 7.02
C LEU A 52 -5.37 13.11 6.93
N GLN A 53 -6.69 12.97 6.79
CA GLN A 53 -7.62 14.11 6.76
C GLN A 53 -7.56 14.90 8.08
N ARG A 54 -7.54 14.22 9.24
CA ARG A 54 -7.36 14.89 10.54
C ARG A 54 -6.05 15.66 10.60
N THR A 55 -4.94 15.06 10.17
CA THR A 55 -3.62 15.70 10.15
C THR A 55 -3.61 16.93 9.26
N VAL A 56 -4.16 16.84 8.04
CA VAL A 56 -4.26 17.99 7.13
C VAL A 56 -5.06 19.12 7.77
N ILE A 57 -6.23 18.84 8.35
CA ILE A 57 -7.05 19.85 9.02
C ILE A 57 -6.28 20.52 10.15
N THR A 58 -5.60 19.74 10.99
CA THR A 58 -4.81 20.27 12.11
C THR A 58 -3.67 21.15 11.62
N LEU A 59 -2.85 20.66 10.69
CA LEU A 59 -1.71 21.40 10.15
C LEU A 59 -2.14 22.67 9.41
N SER A 60 -3.25 22.64 8.66
CA SER A 60 -3.78 23.84 8.00
C SER A 60 -4.23 24.90 9.01
N ARG A 61 -4.85 24.50 10.12
CA ARG A 61 -5.25 25.43 11.20
C ARG A 61 -4.03 26.01 11.90
N GLU A 62 -3.04 25.18 12.20
CA GLU A 62 -1.78 25.61 12.83
C GLU A 62 -0.99 26.56 11.94
N ASN A 63 -0.83 26.22 10.65
CA ASN A 63 -0.15 27.05 9.67
C ASN A 63 -0.83 28.42 9.54
N LYS A 64 -2.17 28.45 9.44
CA LYS A 64 -2.92 29.71 9.48
C LYS A 64 -2.63 30.51 10.75
N GLY A 65 -2.70 29.89 11.93
CA GLY A 65 -2.41 30.56 13.19
C GLY A 65 -0.97 31.09 13.30
N LEU A 66 0.00 30.40 12.71
CA LEU A 66 1.38 30.87 12.63
C LEU A 66 1.54 32.05 11.66
N ASN A 67 0.88 32.00 10.51
CA ASN A 67 0.90 33.10 9.55
C ASN A 67 0.25 34.36 10.13
N ASP A 68 -0.89 34.23 10.81
CA ASP A 68 -1.57 35.35 11.48
C ASP A 68 -0.64 36.01 12.54
N ARG A 69 0.08 35.20 13.33
CA ARG A 69 1.08 35.72 14.30
C ARG A 69 2.27 36.37 13.60
N ASN A 70 2.78 35.77 12.53
CA ASN A 70 3.90 36.33 11.77
C ASN A 70 3.50 37.69 11.17
N GLU A 71 2.30 37.79 10.61
CA GLU A 71 1.77 39.05 10.08
C GLU A 71 1.63 40.11 11.19
N GLN A 72 1.11 39.75 12.37
CA GLN A 72 1.03 40.67 13.51
C GLN A 72 2.42 41.18 13.93
N LEU A 73 3.41 40.30 14.04
CA LEU A 73 4.78 40.69 14.37
C LEU A 73 5.39 41.59 13.29
N ARG A 74 5.12 41.31 12.01
CA ARG A 74 5.56 42.18 10.90
C ARG A 74 4.92 43.57 10.99
N ARG A 75 3.63 43.66 11.30
CA ARG A 75 2.93 44.95 11.53
C ARG A 75 3.55 45.72 12.70
N GLN A 76 3.84 45.04 13.81
CA GLN A 76 4.52 45.65 14.97
C GLN A 76 5.93 46.14 14.61
N LEU A 77 6.70 45.34 13.86
CA LEU A 77 8.03 45.73 13.39
C LEU A 77 7.98 46.94 12.45
N MET A 78 6.98 47.02 11.55
CA MET A 78 6.76 48.21 10.71
C MET A 78 6.41 49.45 11.54
N GLU A 79 5.53 49.31 12.54
CA GLU A 79 5.18 50.42 13.43
C GLU A 79 6.40 50.93 14.19
N ILE A 80 7.20 50.02 14.78
CA ILE A 80 8.43 50.38 15.49
C ILE A 80 9.46 50.97 14.53
N GLY A 81 9.64 50.38 13.34
CA GLY A 81 10.57 50.89 12.32
C GLY A 81 10.20 52.30 11.84
N SER A 82 8.91 52.62 11.76
CA SER A 82 8.44 53.98 11.44
C SER A 82 8.77 54.99 12.55
N LYS A 83 8.74 54.57 13.82
CA LYS A 83 9.09 55.40 14.99
C LYS A 83 10.61 55.54 15.16
N TYR A 84 11.37 54.52 14.78
CA TYR A 84 12.82 54.44 14.96
C TYR A 84 13.53 53.97 13.68
N PRO A 85 13.66 54.84 12.67
CA PRO A 85 14.22 54.47 11.36
C PRO A 85 15.70 54.06 11.41
N SER A 86 16.42 54.38 12.49
CA SER A 86 17.84 54.01 12.68
C SER A 86 18.04 52.59 13.22
N ILE A 87 17.01 51.99 13.84
CA ILE A 87 17.15 50.75 14.62
C ILE A 87 16.69 49.51 13.82
N VAL A 88 15.72 49.67 12.91
CA VAL A 88 15.10 48.53 12.21
C VAL A 88 15.30 48.65 10.70
N PRO A 89 16.14 47.81 10.07
CA PRO A 89 16.25 47.74 8.63
C PRO A 89 14.97 47.17 8.02
N LEU A 90 14.09 48.04 7.52
CA LEU A 90 12.80 47.68 6.91
C LEU A 90 12.94 46.70 5.71
N GLN A 91 14.09 46.70 5.05
CA GLN A 91 14.37 45.89 3.87
C GLN A 91 14.36 44.37 4.15
N ALA A 92 14.84 43.95 5.33
CA ALA A 92 14.84 42.54 5.73
C ALA A 92 13.42 42.02 6.06
N ILE A 93 12.55 42.90 6.55
CA ILE A 93 11.17 42.56 6.92
C ILE A 93 10.29 42.34 5.67
N MET A 94 10.53 43.10 4.60
CA MET A 94 9.77 42.97 3.35
C MET A 94 10.24 41.79 2.46
N GLN A 95 11.53 41.48 2.39
CA GLN A 95 12.03 40.42 1.49
C GLN A 95 11.68 39.00 1.96
N GLY A 96 11.48 38.77 3.26
CA GLY A 96 10.98 37.48 3.77
C GLY A 96 9.52 37.18 3.42
N ALA A 97 8.79 38.09 2.76
CA ALA A 97 7.38 37.94 2.40
C ALA A 97 7.14 37.37 0.99
N ALA A 98 8.11 37.48 0.07
CA ALA A 98 7.89 37.13 -1.34
C ALA A 98 8.17 35.65 -1.68
N ALA A 99 8.72 34.87 -0.74
CA ALA A 99 9.23 33.52 -1.03
C ALA A 99 8.34 32.36 -0.54
N SER A 100 7.21 32.61 0.12
CA SER A 100 6.44 31.55 0.79
C SER A 100 5.15 31.11 0.08
N ASP A 101 4.86 31.54 -1.15
CA ASP A 101 3.67 31.07 -1.87
C ASP A 101 3.86 30.93 -3.38
N PRO A 102 4.14 29.71 -3.88
CA PRO A 102 3.86 29.33 -5.27
C PRO A 102 2.77 28.25 -5.40
N HIS A 103 1.82 28.13 -4.46
CA HIS A 103 0.77 27.10 -4.57
C HIS A 103 -0.62 27.44 -4.02
N ALA A 104 -1.04 28.70 -4.12
CA ALA A 104 -2.45 29.03 -4.09
C ALA A 104 -3.06 28.73 -5.49
N GLY A 105 -3.77 27.60 -5.65
CA GLY A 105 -4.80 27.52 -6.71
C GLY A 105 -5.04 26.22 -7.48
N THR A 106 -4.39 25.09 -7.17
CA THR A 106 -4.79 23.80 -7.78
C THR A 106 -5.53 22.93 -6.77
N ASP A 107 -6.85 23.06 -6.77
CA ASP A 107 -7.78 22.08 -6.19
C ASP A 107 -7.58 20.72 -6.88
N PRO A 108 -7.04 19.68 -6.22
CA PRO A 108 -6.95 18.35 -6.84
C PRO A 108 -8.28 17.58 -6.81
N ASN A 109 -9.36 18.19 -6.31
CA ASN A 109 -10.63 17.49 -6.05
C ASN A 109 -11.76 17.82 -7.04
N ALA A 110 -11.55 18.75 -7.99
CA ALA A 110 -12.59 19.15 -8.95
C ALA A 110 -12.70 18.26 -10.21
N SER A 111 -11.75 17.34 -10.45
CA SER A 111 -11.64 16.63 -11.74
C SER A 111 -12.16 15.19 -11.76
N ILE A 112 -12.79 14.67 -10.69
CA ILE A 112 -13.20 13.25 -10.64
C ILE A 112 -14.61 13.00 -11.20
N HIS A 113 -15.45 14.02 -11.44
CA HIS A 113 -16.86 13.81 -11.79
C HIS A 113 -17.34 14.33 -13.16
N ALA A 114 -16.45 14.68 -14.10
CA ALA A 114 -16.85 15.24 -15.40
C ALA A 114 -16.12 14.61 -16.61
N ALA A 115 -16.18 13.29 -16.77
CA ALA A 115 -15.81 12.62 -18.02
C ALA A 115 -16.75 11.45 -18.31
N VAL A 116 -17.99 11.80 -18.66
CA VAL A 116 -18.87 10.97 -19.50
C VAL A 116 -18.77 11.54 -20.92
N ALA A 117 -18.59 10.64 -21.89
CA ALA A 117 -18.62 10.83 -23.36
C ALA A 117 -17.40 11.50 -24.00
N VAL A 118 -16.55 10.72 -24.67
CA VAL A 118 -16.59 10.38 -26.10
C VAL A 118 -15.42 9.41 -26.36
N ALA A 119 -15.71 8.24 -26.94
CA ALA A 119 -14.69 7.25 -27.29
C ALA A 119 -14.00 7.65 -28.61
N PRO A 120 -12.67 7.85 -28.65
CA PRO A 120 -11.92 7.74 -29.89
C PRO A 120 -11.68 6.26 -30.22
N ALA A 121 -12.03 5.88 -31.45
CA ALA A 121 -11.74 4.56 -32.01
C ALA A 121 -10.23 4.29 -32.00
N MET A 122 -9.81 3.24 -31.30
CA MET A 122 -8.42 2.77 -31.28
C MET A 122 -8.18 1.86 -32.51
N PRO A 123 -7.05 1.99 -33.21
CA PRO A 123 -6.68 1.08 -34.29
C PRO A 123 -6.41 -0.33 -33.74
N VAL A 124 -6.90 -1.35 -34.46
CA VAL A 124 -6.65 -2.77 -34.21
C VAL A 124 -5.13 -3.02 -34.27
N VAL A 125 -4.51 -3.20 -33.10
CA VAL A 125 -3.15 -3.73 -32.97
C VAL A 125 -3.22 -5.25 -33.04
N ALA A 126 -2.50 -5.82 -34.00
CA ALA A 126 -2.37 -7.26 -34.20
C ALA A 126 -1.82 -7.97 -32.95
N PRO A 127 -2.23 -9.24 -32.69
CA PRO A 127 -1.72 -9.99 -31.55
C PRO A 127 -0.23 -10.31 -31.75
N GLN A 128 0.60 -9.76 -30.86
CA GLN A 128 2.02 -10.11 -30.78
C GLN A 128 2.14 -11.56 -30.22
N PRO A 129 2.96 -12.44 -30.83
CA PRO A 129 3.15 -13.80 -30.31
C PRO A 129 3.89 -13.76 -28.97
N ALA A 130 3.39 -14.51 -27.99
CA ALA A 130 3.98 -14.62 -26.66
C ALA A 130 5.41 -15.19 -26.72
N PRO A 131 6.35 -14.68 -25.91
CA PRO A 131 7.69 -15.25 -25.81
C PRO A 131 7.64 -16.62 -25.13
N VAL A 132 8.19 -17.62 -25.80
CA VAL A 132 8.42 -18.97 -25.26
C VAL A 132 9.44 -18.90 -24.10
N PRO A 133 9.16 -19.52 -22.94
CA PRO A 133 10.13 -19.58 -21.85
C PRO A 133 11.27 -20.55 -22.21
N VAL A 134 12.51 -20.03 -22.20
CA VAL A 134 13.73 -20.85 -22.28
C VAL A 134 14.02 -21.40 -20.88
N PRO A 135 14.04 -22.73 -20.67
CA PRO A 135 14.39 -23.31 -19.39
C PRO A 135 15.92 -23.46 -19.31
N GLY A 136 16.56 -22.68 -18.44
CA GLY A 136 17.96 -22.93 -18.07
C GLY A 136 18.82 -21.67 -17.88
N ALA A 137 18.54 -20.89 -16.83
CA ALA A 137 19.54 -19.99 -16.26
C ALA A 137 19.24 -19.78 -14.76
N PRO A 138 20.10 -20.26 -13.84
CA PRO A 138 20.00 -19.95 -12.43
C PRO A 138 20.64 -18.59 -12.12
N GLY A 139 19.88 -17.69 -11.49
CA GLY A 139 20.41 -16.59 -10.69
C GLY A 139 20.22 -15.17 -11.24
N MET A 140 19.94 -14.26 -10.29
CA MET A 140 19.91 -12.79 -10.37
C MET A 140 18.57 -12.14 -10.77
N VAL A 141 17.59 -12.17 -9.85
CA VAL A 141 16.66 -11.03 -9.76
C VAL A 141 17.43 -9.83 -9.23
N ALA A 142 17.50 -8.78 -10.04
CA ALA A 142 18.12 -7.51 -9.70
C ALA A 142 17.45 -6.89 -8.47
N PHE A 143 18.22 -6.74 -7.40
CA PHE A 143 17.82 -6.07 -6.17
C PHE A 143 17.76 -4.55 -6.45
N ASN A 144 16.57 -3.94 -6.30
CA ASN A 144 16.39 -2.50 -6.42
C ASN A 144 16.36 -1.85 -5.01
N PRO A 145 17.45 -1.21 -4.53
CA PRO A 145 17.61 -0.81 -3.13
C PRO A 145 16.72 0.37 -2.67
N MET A 146 16.05 1.09 -3.57
CA MET A 146 15.14 2.19 -3.19
C MET A 146 13.76 1.72 -2.66
N GLN A 147 13.35 0.48 -2.90
CA GLN A 147 12.10 -0.06 -2.31
C GLN A 147 12.28 -0.64 -0.90
N PHE A 148 13.51 -0.90 -0.46
CA PHE A 148 13.79 -1.46 0.87
C PHE A 148 13.76 -0.39 1.98
N TRP A 149 14.06 0.89 1.67
CA TRP A 149 14.21 1.91 2.70
C TRP A 149 12.88 2.41 3.31
N ALA A 150 11.74 2.18 2.66
CA ALA A 150 10.42 2.43 3.26
C ALA A 150 10.03 1.35 4.31
N GLN A 151 10.81 0.28 4.44
CA GLN A 151 10.59 -0.81 5.42
C GLN A 151 11.29 -0.56 6.77
N GLN A 152 11.88 0.62 7.00
CA GLN A 152 12.73 0.90 8.18
C GLN A 152 12.25 2.03 9.12
N ALA A 153 10.94 2.30 9.20
CA ALA A 153 10.35 3.12 10.26
C ALA A 153 9.38 2.27 11.13
N GLN A 154 9.87 1.18 11.76
CA GLN A 154 10.18 1.02 13.21
C GLN A 154 8.94 0.87 14.14
N PRO A 155 9.01 0.21 15.33
CA PRO A 155 9.86 -0.91 15.79
C PRO A 155 9.03 -2.09 16.38
N GLY A 156 9.66 -3.27 16.55
CA GLY A 156 9.25 -4.26 17.56
C GLY A 156 8.48 -5.50 17.07
N VAL A 157 9.21 -6.58 16.77
CA VAL A 157 8.69 -7.95 16.91
C VAL A 157 9.72 -8.78 17.67
N PRO A 158 9.35 -9.48 18.76
CA PRO A 158 10.28 -10.29 19.56
C PRO A 158 10.67 -11.60 18.84
N PRO A 159 11.82 -12.21 19.20
CA PRO A 159 12.29 -13.44 18.58
C PRO A 159 11.46 -14.66 19.00
N VAL A 160 11.03 -15.45 18.01
CA VAL A 160 10.43 -16.77 18.22
C VAL A 160 11.55 -17.78 18.48
N ALA A 161 11.54 -18.37 19.67
CA ALA A 161 12.32 -19.55 20.00
C ALA A 161 11.73 -20.77 19.27
N ALA A 162 12.55 -21.53 18.54
CA ALA A 162 12.34 -22.94 18.28
C ALA A 162 13.57 -23.57 17.59
N ALA A 163 14.32 -24.39 18.32
CA ALA A 163 15.07 -25.50 17.75
C ALA A 163 15.32 -26.55 18.83
N ALA A 164 14.35 -27.46 19.00
CA ALA A 164 14.54 -28.72 19.71
C ALA A 164 14.91 -29.80 18.67
N PRO A 165 16.05 -30.49 18.81
CA PRO A 165 16.33 -31.69 18.03
C PRO A 165 15.67 -32.93 18.67
N GLY A 166 15.03 -33.74 17.83
CA GLY A 166 14.24 -34.92 18.17
C GLY A 166 15.05 -36.17 18.59
N PRO A 167 14.34 -37.29 18.83
CA PRO A 167 14.85 -38.44 19.57
C PRO A 167 15.54 -39.46 18.66
N GLY A 168 16.73 -39.92 19.08
CA GLY A 168 17.52 -40.92 18.37
C GLY A 168 17.90 -42.10 19.27
N HIS A 169 17.21 -43.22 19.04
CA HIS A 169 17.70 -44.60 18.99
C HIS A 169 18.25 -45.30 20.25
N THR A 170 17.52 -46.35 20.61
CA THR A 170 17.92 -47.53 21.37
C THR A 170 18.88 -48.42 20.56
N HIS A 171 19.94 -48.94 21.18
CA HIS A 171 20.43 -50.33 20.99
C HIS A 171 21.50 -50.72 22.01
N ASN A 172 21.12 -51.65 22.89
CA ASN A 172 21.82 -52.87 23.33
C ASN A 172 23.31 -53.04 22.94
N VAL A 173 24.21 -53.17 23.93
CA VAL A 173 24.94 -54.40 24.38
C VAL A 173 25.66 -54.07 25.68
#